data_AF-A0A0D6DVC9-F1
#
_entry.id   AF-A0A0D6DVC9-F1
#
_cell.length_a   1.000
_cell.length_b   1.000
_cell.length_c   1.000
_cell.angle_alpha   90.00
_cell.angle_beta   90.00
_cell.angle_gamma   90.00
#
_symmetry.space_group_name_H-M   'P 1'
#
loop_
_entity.id
_entity.type
_entity.pdbx_description
1 polymer ?
#
loop_
_entity_poly.entity_id
_entity_poly.type
_entity_poly.pdbx_seq_one_letter_code
_entity_poly.pdbx_strand_id
1 'polypeptide(L)'
;MDNYNELFYLIFQPIIEIQKDKSVDIVEYEVLLRSVENDRFPNQAFNDLLVVPEKHRLFMAWYAEKINDILKENERQIASPS
;
A
#
# COMPACT_ATOMS: atom_id res chain seq x y z
N MET A 1 -12.15 5.30 -16.28
CA MET A 1 -11.70 5.20 -14.88
C MET A 1 -10.32 5.83 -14.84
N ASP A 2 -10.08 6.75 -13.91
CA ASP A 2 -8.75 7.30 -13.72
C ASP A 2 -7.78 6.14 -13.44
N ASN A 3 -6.75 5.98 -14.26
CA ASN A 3 -5.79 4.89 -14.09
C ASN A 3 -4.82 5.24 -12.96
N TYR A 4 -5.25 5.08 -11.72
CA TYR A 4 -4.43 5.38 -10.53
C TYR A 4 -3.09 4.64 -10.52
N ASN A 5 -2.93 3.55 -11.29
CA ASN A 5 -1.65 2.85 -11.44
C ASN A 5 -0.58 3.69 -12.17
N GLU A 6 -0.98 4.64 -13.00
CA GLU A 6 -0.05 5.56 -13.68
C GLU A 6 0.36 6.72 -12.78
N LEU A 7 -0.39 6.96 -11.71
CA LEU A 7 -0.19 8.09 -10.80
C LEU A 7 0.46 7.66 -9.48
N PHE A 8 0.08 6.49 -8.97
CA PHE A 8 0.38 6.05 -7.62
C PHE A 8 0.78 4.57 -7.54
N TYR A 9 1.56 4.27 -6.51
CA TYR A 9 1.83 2.91 -6.04
C TYR A 9 1.89 2.88 -4.50
N LEU A 10 1.89 1.67 -3.95
CA LEU A 10 1.97 1.41 -2.52
C LEU A 10 3.32 0.78 -2.18
N ILE A 11 3.93 1.22 -1.09
CA ILE A 11 5.07 0.53 -0.45
C ILE A 11 4.68 0.14 0.97
N PHE A 12 5.38 -0.85 1.53
CA PHE A 12 5.06 -1.45 2.81
C PHE A 12 6.27 -1.30 3.74
N GLN A 13 6.13 -0.48 4.76
CA GLN A 13 7.16 -0.29 5.76
C GLN A 13 6.92 -1.28 6.92
N PRO A 14 7.86 -2.20 7.21
CA PRO A 14 7.67 -3.17 8.27
C PRO A 14 7.70 -2.49 9.64
N ILE A 15 6.76 -2.86 10.50
CA ILE A 15 6.77 -2.56 11.92
C ILE A 15 7.33 -3.78 12.62
N ILE A 16 8.43 -3.57 13.36
CA ILE A 16 9.16 -4.65 14.03
C ILE A 16 8.97 -4.59 15.54
N GLU A 17 8.85 -5.75 16.16
CA GLU A 17 8.97 -5.92 17.61
C GLU A 17 10.35 -6.51 17.92
N ILE A 18 11.04 -5.91 18.89
CA ILE A 18 12.33 -6.41 19.40
C ILE A 18 12.04 -7.18 20.68
N GLN A 19 12.21 -8.49 20.63
CA GLN A 19 11.97 -9.36 21.77
C GLN A 19 13.07 -9.22 22.83
N LYS A 20 12.81 -9.73 24.04
CA LYS A 20 13.77 -9.70 25.16
C LYS A 20 15.07 -10.47 24.87
N ASP A 21 15.00 -11.48 24.02
CA ASP A 21 16.16 -12.26 23.57
C ASP A 21 16.91 -11.61 22.38
N LYS A 22 16.50 -10.40 21.98
CA LYS A 22 17.02 -9.62 20.85
C LYS A 22 16.67 -10.21 19.47
N SER A 23 15.76 -11.17 19.39
CA SER A 23 15.15 -11.53 18.11
C SER A 23 14.26 -10.39 17.61
N VAL A 24 14.03 -10.37 16.29
CA VAL A 24 13.25 -9.35 15.60
C VAL A 24 12.14 -10.04 14.84
N ASP A 25 10.90 -9.70 15.18
CA ASP A 25 9.72 -10.17 14.50
C ASP A 25 9.09 -9.02 13.73
N ILE A 26 8.68 -9.27 12.48
CA ILE A 26 7.80 -8.34 11.76
C ILE A 26 6.38 -8.65 12.24
N VAL A 27 5.77 -7.68 12.92
CA VAL A 27 4.42 -7.84 13.48
C VAL A 27 3.36 -7.30 12.53
N GLU A 28 3.66 -6.20 11.84
CA GLU A 28 2.72 -5.49 10.98
C GLU A 28 3.44 -4.73 9.86
N TYR A 29 2.67 -4.15 8.94
CA TYR A 29 3.18 -3.26 7.90
C TYR A 29 2.36 -1.97 7.87
N GLU A 30 3.06 -0.83 7.81
CA GLU A 30 2.46 0.45 7.44
C GLU A 30 2.46 0.58 5.91
N VAL A 31 1.29 0.84 5.34
CA VAL A 31 1.13 1.03 3.90
C VAL A 31 1.29 2.51 3.56
N LEU A 32 2.22 2.82 2.67
CA LEU A 32 2.55 4.19 2.28
C LEU A 32 2.22 4.43 0.80
N LEU A 33 1.43 5.46 0.55
CA LEU A 33 1.14 5.95 -0.79
C LEU A 33 2.33 6.72 -1.37
N ARG A 34 2.68 6.43 -2.62
CA ARG A 34 3.76 7.09 -3.37
C ARG A 34 3.29 7.52 -4.75
N SER A 35 3.80 8.66 -5.21
CA SER A 35 3.65 9.11 -6.59
C SER A 35 4.65 8.40 -7.49
N VAL A 36 4.19 7.95 -8.66
CA VAL A 36 5.07 7.45 -9.74
C VAL A 36 6.02 8.55 -10.24
N GLU A 37 5.64 9.82 -10.15
CA GLU A 37 6.42 10.94 -10.69
C GLU A 37 7.74 11.17 -9.92
N ASN A 38 7.70 11.07 -8.60
CA ASN A 38 8.81 11.54 -7.75
C ASN A 38 9.10 10.68 -6.52
N ASP A 39 8.45 9.51 -6.37
CA ASP A 39 8.64 8.59 -5.24
C ASP A 39 8.41 9.25 -3.86
N ARG A 40 7.52 10.25 -3.80
CA ARG A 40 7.13 10.92 -2.56
C ARG A 40 5.64 10.79 -2.33
N PHE A 41 5.22 11.14 -1.12
CA PHE A 41 3.81 11.26 -0.81
C PHE A 41 3.16 12.34 -1.71
N PRO A 42 2.11 12.01 -2.49
CA PRO A 42 1.50 12.91 -3.47
C PRO A 42 0.55 13.92 -2.81
N ASN A 43 1.06 14.83 -1.98
CA ASN A 43 0.23 15.69 -1.11
C ASN A 43 -0.89 16.42 -1.88
N GLN A 44 -0.56 17.15 -2.94
CA GLN A 44 -1.55 17.91 -3.72
C GLN A 44 -2.61 17.00 -4.34
N ALA A 45 -2.18 15.99 -5.09
CA ALA A 45 -3.10 15.07 -5.76
C ALA A 45 -3.95 14.29 -4.74
N PHE A 46 -3.38 13.89 -3.60
CA PHE A 46 -4.11 13.22 -2.53
C PHE A 46 -5.21 14.12 -1.94
N ASN A 47 -4.91 15.39 -1.65
CA ASN A 47 -5.93 16.32 -1.18
C ASN A 47 -7.06 16.51 -2.20
N ASP A 48 -6.74 16.58 -3.49
CA ASP A 48 -7.75 16.70 -4.56
C ASP A 48 -8.68 15.49 -4.62
N LEU A 49 -8.18 14.29 -4.27
CA LEU A 49 -9.00 13.08 -4.16
C LEU A 49 -9.94 13.14 -2.96
N LEU A 50 -9.48 13.69 -1.82
CA LEU A 50 -10.28 13.77 -0.60
C LEU A 50 -11.43 14.78 -0.69
N VAL A 51 -11.24 15.87 -1.43
CA VAL A 51 -12.23 16.95 -1.53
C VAL A 51 -13.45 16.55 -2.35
N VAL A 52 -13.28 15.65 -3.33
CA VAL A 52 -14.37 15.22 -4.22
C VAL A 52 -14.84 13.81 -3.82
N PRO A 53 -16.05 13.64 -3.25
CA PRO A 53 -16.49 12.35 -2.70
C PRO A 53 -16.43 11.18 -3.67
N GLU A 54 -16.76 11.42 -4.94
CA GLU A 54 -16.70 10.37 -5.97
C GLU A 54 -15.25 9.96 -6.29
N LYS A 55 -14.32 10.93 -6.35
CA LYS A 55 -12.89 10.63 -6.52
C LYS A 55 -12.34 9.88 -5.32
N HIS A 56 -12.73 10.28 -4.10
CA HIS A 56 -12.35 9.58 -2.88
C HIS A 56 -12.83 8.13 -2.91
N ARG A 57 -14.10 7.89 -3.29
CA ARG A 57 -14.67 6.54 -3.39
C ARG A 57 -13.92 5.68 -4.41
N LEU A 58 -13.63 6.22 -5.59
CA LEU A 58 -12.86 5.52 -6.63
C LEU A 58 -11.43 5.22 -6.19
N PHE A 59 -10.77 6.18 -5.53
CA PHE A 59 -9.45 6.00 -4.96
C PHE A 59 -9.42 4.89 -3.90
N MET A 60 -10.39 4.88 -2.97
CA MET A 60 -10.45 3.84 -1.94
C MET A 60 -10.74 2.45 -2.51
N ALA A 61 -11.52 2.36 -3.60
CA ALA A 61 -11.73 1.10 -4.31
C ALA A 61 -10.42 0.57 -4.92
N TRP A 62 -9.66 1.44 -5.61
CA TRP A 62 -8.34 1.10 -6.14
C TRP A 62 -7.35 0.72 -5.03
N TYR A 63 -7.34 1.45 -3.93
CA TYR A 63 -6.45 1.20 -2.79
C TYR A 63 -6.71 -0.20 -2.19
N ALA A 64 -7.99 -0.55 -2.00
CA ALA A 64 -8.38 -1.87 -1.50
C ALA A 64 -8.05 -3.00 -2.49
N GLU A 65 -8.25 -2.78 -3.79
CA GLU A 65 -7.86 -3.75 -4.83
C GLU A 65 -6.36 -4.02 -4.78
N LYS A 66 -5.53 -2.97 -4.70
CA LYS A 66 -4.07 -3.11 -4.62
C LYS A 66 -3.58 -3.87 -3.41
N ILE A 67 -4.15 -3.62 -2.23
CA ILE A 67 -3.81 -4.39 -1.04
C ILE A 67 -4.17 -5.87 -1.24
N ASN A 68 -5.36 -6.16 -1.77
CA ASN A 68 -5.80 -7.54 -1.98
C ASN A 68 -4.93 -8.29 -3.00
N ASP A 69 -4.50 -7.62 -4.07
CA ASP A 69 -3.60 -8.24 -5.07
C ASP A 69 -2.29 -8.65 -4.41
N ILE A 70 -1.68 -7.76 -3.62
CA ILE A 70 -0.43 -8.02 -2.92
C ILE A 70 -0.59 -9.16 -1.91
N LEU A 71 -1.68 -9.19 -1.14
CA LEU A 71 -1.94 -10.28 -0.21
C LEU A 71 -2.07 -11.63 -0.93
N LYS A 72 -2.80 -11.69 -2.05
CA LYS A 72 -2.95 -12.92 -2.84
C LYS A 72 -1.63 -13.40 -3.45
N GLU A 73 -0.80 -12.48 -3.94
CA GLU A 73 0.52 -12.82 -4.47
C GLU A 73 1.42 -13.45 -3.40
N ASN A 74 1.38 -12.94 -2.18
CA ASN A 74 2.15 -13.47 -1.06
C ASN A 74 1.58 -14.79 -0.51
N GLU A 75 0.26 -14.96 -0.45
CA GLU A 75 -0.37 -16.24 -0.09
C GLU A 75 0.07 -17.38 -1.03
N ARG A 76 0.20 -17.09 -2.33
CA ARG A 76 0.68 -18.07 -3.32
C ARG A 76 2.14 -18.47 -3.13
N GLN A 77 2.99 -17.55 -2.65
CA GLN A 77 4.39 -17.85 -2.32
C GLN A 77 4.51 -18.73 -1.08
N ILE A 78 3.62 -18.58 -0.10
CA ILE A 78 3.61 -19.42 1.11
C ILE A 78 3.05 -20.83 0.80
N ALA A 79 2.07 -20.93 -0.10
CA ALA A 79 1.44 -22.19 -0.47
C ALA A 79 2.24 -23.05 -1.48
N SER A 80 3.32 -22.51 -2.06
CA SER A 80 4.21 -23.22 -2.99
C SER A 80 5.63 -23.24 -2.44
N PRO A 81 5.93 -24.04 -1.40
CA PRO A 81 7.30 -24.18 -0.93
C PRO A 81 8.15 -24.85 -2.03
N SER A 82 9.31 -24.24 -2.30
CA SER A 82 10.36 -24.82 -3.16
C SER A 82 10.99 -26.05 -2.53
#